data_AF-A0A493TJJ6-F1
#
_entry.id   AF-A0A493TJJ6-F1
#
_cell.length_a   1.000
_cell.length_b   1.000
_cell.length_c   1.000
_cell.angle_alpha   90.00
_cell.angle_beta   90.00
_cell.angle_gamma   90.00
#
_symmetry.space_group_name_H-M   'P 1'
#
loop_
_entity.id
_entity.type
_entity.pdbx_description
1 polymer ?
#
loop_
_entity_poly.entity_id
_entity_poly.type
_entity_poly.pdbx_seq_one_letter_code
_entity_poly.pdbx_strand_id
1 'polypeptide(L)'
;MVHWSAEEKQLITGLWGKVNVEECGAEALARLLIVYPWTQRFFDNFGNLSSPTAIIGNPKVRAHGKKVLTSFGEAVKNLENLKATYSKLSELHCEKLHVDPENFRVSHEWRLSISPST
;
A
#
# COMPACT_ATOMS: atom_id res chain seq x y z
N MET A 1 -10.04 -0.64 -20.56
CA MET A 1 -10.70 -0.47 -19.23
C MET A 1 -10.81 -1.86 -18.65
N VAL A 2 -10.49 -2.06 -17.37
CA VAL A 2 -10.61 -3.40 -16.76
C VAL A 2 -12.11 -3.66 -16.55
N HIS A 3 -12.58 -4.82 -16.94
CA HIS A 3 -13.95 -5.24 -16.70
C HIS A 3 -13.97 -6.24 -15.54
N TRP A 4 -14.71 -5.91 -14.49
CA TRP A 4 -14.90 -6.76 -13.33
C TRP A 4 -16.27 -7.43 -13.39
N SER A 5 -16.31 -8.75 -13.26
CA SER A 5 -17.54 -9.50 -13.04
C SER A 5 -18.18 -9.15 -11.69
N ALA A 6 -19.46 -9.48 -11.53
CA ALA A 6 -20.15 -9.29 -10.26
C ALA A 6 -19.49 -10.11 -9.12
N GLU A 7 -19.03 -11.32 -9.44
CA GLU A 7 -18.35 -12.21 -8.51
C GLU A 7 -17.01 -11.62 -8.05
N GLU A 8 -16.18 -11.11 -8.97
CA GLU A 8 -14.90 -10.47 -8.62
C GLU A 8 -15.11 -9.25 -7.72
N LYS A 9 -16.12 -8.41 -8.01
CA LYS A 9 -16.45 -7.26 -7.16
C LYS A 9 -16.87 -7.69 -5.76
N GLN A 10 -17.68 -8.74 -5.64
CA GLN A 10 -18.10 -9.29 -4.36
C GLN A 10 -16.92 -9.86 -3.57
N LEU A 11 -16.02 -10.59 -4.22
CA LEU A 11 -14.81 -11.12 -3.58
C LEU A 11 -13.90 -10.00 -3.08
N ILE A 12 -13.64 -8.98 -3.92
CA ILE A 12 -12.78 -7.85 -3.57
C ILE A 12 -13.36 -7.07 -2.39
N THR A 13 -14.64 -6.73 -2.44
CA THR A 13 -15.32 -5.96 -1.38
C THR A 13 -15.47 -6.78 -0.10
N GLY A 14 -15.79 -8.07 -0.22
CA GLY A 14 -15.91 -8.99 0.91
C GLY A 14 -14.57 -9.23 1.62
N LEU A 15 -13.48 -9.37 0.87
CA LEU A 15 -12.13 -9.43 1.44
C LEU A 15 -11.75 -8.10 2.11
N TRP A 16 -12.00 -6.98 1.43
CA TRP A 16 -11.69 -5.64 1.96
C TRP A 16 -12.41 -5.35 3.27
N GLY A 17 -13.66 -5.80 3.42
CA GLY A 17 -14.43 -5.65 4.66
C GLY A 17 -13.82 -6.30 5.89
N LYS A 18 -12.87 -7.23 5.71
CA LYS A 18 -12.15 -7.91 6.80
C LYS A 18 -10.80 -7.26 7.13
N VAL A 19 -10.36 -6.28 6.33
CA VAL A 19 -9.04 -5.65 6.49
C VAL A 19 -9.06 -4.63 7.61
N ASN A 20 -8.20 -4.82 8.62
CA ASN A 20 -7.89 -3.77 9.59
C ASN A 20 -6.92 -2.77 8.94
N VAL A 21 -7.45 -1.64 8.46
CA VAL A 21 -6.68 -0.65 7.68
C VAL A 21 -5.45 -0.14 8.44
N GLU A 22 -5.55 0.03 9.75
CA GLU A 22 -4.44 0.57 10.54
C GLU A 22 -3.34 -0.46 10.77
N GLU A 23 -3.72 -1.67 11.18
CA GLU A 23 -2.79 -2.76 11.48
C GLU A 23 -2.12 -3.29 10.20
N CYS A 24 -2.93 -3.67 9.21
CA CYS A 24 -2.42 -4.18 7.94
C CYS A 24 -1.61 -3.10 7.19
N GLY A 25 -2.00 -1.83 7.31
CA GLY A 25 -1.31 -0.72 6.63
C GLY A 25 0.08 -0.50 7.23
N ALA A 26 0.15 -0.45 8.56
CA ALA A 26 1.41 -0.36 9.29
C ALA A 26 2.35 -1.54 8.97
N GLU A 27 1.82 -2.76 9.01
CA GLU A 27 2.57 -3.97 8.73
C GLU A 27 3.11 -3.98 7.29
N ALA A 28 2.27 -3.68 6.31
CA ALA A 28 2.66 -3.69 4.90
C ALA A 28 3.81 -2.71 4.62
N LEU A 29 3.73 -1.47 5.13
CA LEU A 29 4.79 -0.49 4.93
C LEU A 29 6.06 -0.85 5.70
N ALA A 30 5.94 -1.34 6.94
CA ALA A 30 7.11 -1.79 7.70
C ALA A 30 7.84 -2.93 6.97
N ARG A 31 7.11 -3.91 6.44
CA ARG A 31 7.68 -5.02 5.66
C ARG A 31 8.36 -4.51 4.39
N LEU A 32 7.76 -3.58 3.64
CA LEU A 32 8.38 -2.97 2.47
C LEU A 32 9.77 -2.39 2.81
N LEU A 33 9.85 -1.62 3.89
CA LEU A 33 11.10 -0.95 4.31
C LEU A 33 12.15 -1.93 4.84
N ILE A 34 11.74 -3.07 5.39
CA ILE A 34 12.64 -4.10 5.92
C ILE A 34 13.17 -5.00 4.79
N VAL A 35 12.26 -5.51 3.95
CA VAL A 35 12.59 -6.47 2.88
C VAL A 35 13.32 -5.77 1.73
N TYR A 36 13.00 -4.50 1.49
CA TYR A 36 13.59 -3.70 0.43
C TYR A 36 14.17 -2.40 0.98
N PRO A 37 15.34 -2.47 1.66
CA PRO A 37 15.91 -1.32 2.36
C PRO A 37 16.18 -0.10 1.48
N TRP A 38 16.40 -0.28 0.17
CA TRP A 38 16.57 0.84 -0.76
C TRP A 38 15.35 1.77 -0.83
N THR A 39 14.16 1.28 -0.48
CA THR A 39 12.92 2.08 -0.45
C THR A 39 12.91 3.08 0.69
N GLN A 40 13.73 2.90 1.73
CA GLN A 40 13.85 3.82 2.86
C GLN A 40 14.29 5.23 2.43
N ARG A 41 14.98 5.37 1.28
CA ARG A 41 15.40 6.66 0.72
C ARG A 41 14.23 7.63 0.46
N PHE A 42 13.02 7.12 0.26
CA PHE A 42 11.81 7.93 0.04
C PHE A 42 11.16 8.39 1.36
N PHE A 43 11.69 7.95 2.51
CA PHE A 43 11.15 8.18 3.84
C PHE A 43 12.20 8.74 4.81
N ASP A 44 13.17 9.49 4.29
CA ASP A 44 14.17 10.26 5.02
C ASP A 44 13.58 11.12 6.16
N ASN A 45 12.40 11.70 5.96
CA ASN A 45 11.69 12.48 6.99
C ASN A 45 11.04 11.63 8.11
N PHE A 46 11.14 10.30 8.06
CA PHE A 46 10.51 9.41 9.04
C PHE A 46 11.38 9.16 10.27
N GLY A 47 12.61 9.66 10.28
CA GLY A 47 13.54 9.50 11.42
C GLY A 47 14.24 8.15 11.37
N ASN A 48 14.34 7.47 12.52
CA ASN A 48 15.11 6.23 12.61
C ASN A 48 14.39 5.07 11.88
N LEU A 49 15.04 4.54 10.84
CA LEU A 49 14.64 3.35 10.07
C LEU A 49 15.78 2.30 10.02
N SER A 50 16.80 2.39 10.88
CA SER A 50 18.05 1.63 10.75
C SER A 50 17.95 0.14 11.08
N SER A 51 16.83 -0.30 11.68
CA SER A 51 16.62 -1.70 12.06
C SER A 51 15.14 -2.10 11.97
N PRO A 52 14.82 -3.41 11.86
CA PRO A 52 13.43 -3.87 11.83
C PRO A 52 12.61 -3.38 13.03
N THR A 53 13.16 -3.44 14.25
CA THR A 53 12.49 -2.94 15.46
C THR A 53 12.24 -1.43 15.39
N ALA A 54 13.20 -0.64 14.88
CA ALA A 54 13.02 0.80 14.70
C ALA A 54 11.91 1.09 13.67
N ILE A 55 11.87 0.36 12.56
CA ILE A 55 10.86 0.52 11.50
C ILE A 55 9.45 0.16 12.03
N ILE A 56 9.31 -1.00 12.66
CA ILE A 56 8.01 -1.50 13.17
C ILE A 56 7.46 -0.56 14.27
N GLY A 57 8.34 -0.06 15.14
CA GLY A 57 7.98 0.88 16.20
C GLY A 57 7.77 2.33 15.73
N ASN A 58 8.04 2.65 14.47
CA ASN A 58 8.03 4.04 14.00
C ASN A 58 6.60 4.56 13.79
N PRO A 59 6.15 5.60 14.53
CA PRO A 59 4.79 6.11 14.41
C PRO A 59 4.49 6.73 13.04
N LYS A 60 5.50 7.27 12.34
CA LYS A 60 5.32 7.82 10.98
C LYS A 60 5.16 6.71 9.94
N VAL A 61 5.86 5.59 10.09
CA VAL A 61 5.65 4.39 9.27
C VAL A 61 4.22 3.88 9.45
N ARG A 62 3.77 3.72 10.70
CA ARG A 62 2.39 3.30 10.97
C ARG A 62 1.34 4.24 10.36
N ALA A 63 1.51 5.54 10.57
CA ALA A 63 0.59 6.56 10.04
C ALA A 63 0.57 6.59 8.50
N HIS A 64 1.73 6.46 7.86
CA HIS A 64 1.80 6.46 6.40
C HIS A 64 1.26 5.16 5.80
N GLY A 65 1.55 4.01 6.42
CA GLY A 65 0.98 2.72 6.04
C GLY A 65 -0.54 2.73 6.06
N LYS A 66 -1.15 3.33 7.10
CA LYS A 66 -2.60 3.58 7.16
C LYS A 66 -3.10 4.44 6.01
N LYS A 67 -2.39 5.51 5.64
CA LYS A 67 -2.75 6.38 4.49
C LYS A 67 -2.72 5.59 3.17
N VAL A 68 -1.67 4.81 2.94
CA VAL A 68 -1.54 3.95 1.76
C VAL A 68 -2.71 2.97 1.71
N LEU A 69 -2.99 2.23 2.78
CA LEU A 69 -4.07 1.26 2.76
C LEU A 69 -5.45 1.93 2.68
N THR A 70 -5.62 3.15 3.21
CA THR A 70 -6.85 3.93 3.01
C THR A 70 -7.09 4.22 1.52
N SER A 71 -6.05 4.56 0.74
CA SER A 71 -6.22 4.80 -0.70
C SER A 71 -6.63 3.53 -1.47
N PHE A 72 -6.16 2.35 -1.05
CA PHE A 72 -6.68 1.08 -1.58
C PHE A 72 -8.18 0.91 -1.31
N GLY A 73 -8.68 1.38 -0.17
CA GLY A 73 -10.11 1.40 0.11
C GLY A 73 -10.90 2.33 -0.82
N GLU A 74 -10.32 3.44 -1.27
CA GLU A 74 -10.91 4.31 -2.29
C GLU A 74 -10.99 3.61 -3.64
N ALA A 75 -9.97 2.82 -4.01
CA ALA A 75 -10.00 1.99 -5.21
C ALA A 75 -11.07 0.90 -5.15
N VAL A 76 -11.23 0.23 -4.00
CA VAL A 76 -12.30 -0.78 -3.81
C VAL A 76 -13.70 -0.17 -3.96
N LYS A 77 -13.88 1.10 -3.56
CA LYS A 77 -15.13 1.84 -3.77
C LYS A 77 -15.35 2.28 -5.23
N ASN A 78 -14.29 2.36 -6.03
CA ASN A 78 -14.30 2.90 -7.39
C ASN A 78 -13.69 1.93 -8.42
N LEU A 79 -13.98 0.63 -8.31
CA LEU A 79 -13.37 -0.42 -9.15
C LEU A 79 -13.53 -0.21 -10.67
N GLU A 80 -14.59 0.48 -11.10
CA GLU A 80 -14.83 0.84 -12.50
C GLU A 80 -14.02 2.04 -12.98
N ASN A 81 -13.52 2.88 -12.06
CA ASN A 81 -12.89 4.15 -12.41
C ASN A 81 -11.52 4.34 -11.74
N LEU A 82 -10.74 3.27 -11.67
CA LEU A 82 -9.43 3.27 -11.02
C LEU A 82 -8.45 4.28 -11.60
N LYS A 83 -8.43 4.45 -12.94
CA LYS A 83 -7.54 5.39 -13.62
C LYS A 83 -7.79 6.84 -13.18
N ALA A 84 -9.05 7.25 -13.10
CA ALA A 84 -9.38 8.59 -12.62
C ALA A 84 -9.16 8.72 -11.11
N THR A 85 -9.50 7.67 -10.34
CA THR A 85 -9.32 7.63 -8.88
C THR A 85 -7.86 7.88 -8.49
N TYR A 86 -6.91 7.30 -9.23
CA TYR A 86 -5.48 7.41 -8.95
C TYR A 86 -4.72 8.43 -9.80
N SER A 87 -5.37 9.22 -10.66
CA SER A 87 -4.63 10.14 -11.55
C SER A 87 -3.73 11.10 -10.78
N LYS A 88 -4.29 11.76 -9.76
CA LYS A 88 -3.54 12.69 -8.88
C LYS A 88 -2.46 12.00 -8.06
N LEU A 89 -2.71 10.75 -7.63
CA LEU A 89 -1.73 9.97 -6.87
C LEU A 89 -0.58 9.53 -7.78
N SER A 90 -0.87 9.18 -9.02
CA SER A 90 0.10 8.86 -10.07
C SER A 90 1.00 10.05 -10.38
N GLU A 91 0.43 11.24 -10.57
CA GLU A 91 1.17 12.50 -10.77
C GLU A 91 2.09 12.78 -9.57
N LEU A 92 1.58 12.67 -8.34
CA LEU A 92 2.39 12.86 -7.13
C LEU A 92 3.61 11.93 -7.10
N HIS A 93 3.41 10.63 -7.35
CA HIS A 93 4.49 9.65 -7.26
C HIS A 93 5.49 9.75 -8.41
N CYS A 94 5.03 10.10 -9.61
CA CYS A 94 5.88 10.22 -10.80
C CYS A 94 6.63 11.57 -10.82
N GLU A 95 5.91 12.69 -10.69
CA GLU A 95 6.46 14.03 -10.95
C GLU A 95 7.11 14.67 -9.73
N LYS A 96 6.67 14.34 -8.51
CA LYS A 96 7.19 14.97 -7.29
C LYS A 96 8.10 14.05 -6.49
N LEU A 97 7.68 12.79 -6.32
CA LEU A 97 8.43 11.82 -5.52
C LEU A 97 9.46 11.04 -6.35
N HIS A 98 9.36 11.09 -7.69
CA HIS A 98 10.23 10.36 -8.63
C HIS A 98 10.40 8.88 -8.26
N VAL A 99 9.31 8.25 -7.83
CA VAL A 99 9.28 6.84 -7.45
C VAL A 99 9.29 6.01 -8.72
N ASP A 100 10.30 5.15 -8.87
CA ASP A 100 10.35 4.18 -9.97
C ASP A 100 9.09 3.28 -9.92
N PRO A 101 8.33 3.15 -11.02
CA PRO A 101 7.12 2.33 -11.08
C PRO A 101 7.31 0.88 -10.60
N GLU A 102 8.53 0.33 -10.71
CA GLU A 102 8.86 -1.01 -10.24
C GLU A 102 8.62 -1.19 -8.73
N ASN A 103 8.75 -0.12 -7.94
CA ASN A 103 8.48 -0.18 -6.50
C ASN A 103 6.99 -0.43 -6.19
N PHE A 104 6.07 -0.07 -7.10
CA PHE A 104 4.66 -0.43 -6.95
C PHE A 104 4.45 -1.92 -7.17
N ARG A 105 5.08 -2.51 -8.21
CA ARG A 105 4.99 -3.96 -8.50
C ARG A 105 5.42 -4.79 -7.28
N VAL A 106 6.54 -4.41 -6.68
CA VAL A 106 7.09 -5.04 -5.48
C VAL A 106 6.17 -4.88 -4.26
N SER A 107 5.52 -3.72 -4.11
CA SER A 107 4.54 -3.50 -3.04
C SER A 107 3.28 -4.37 -3.19
N HIS A 108 2.86 -4.65 -4.42
CA HIS A 108 1.69 -5.49 -4.71
C HIS A 108 1.94 -6.98 -4.48
N GLU A 109 3.12 -7.49 -4.88
CA GLU A 109 3.50 -8.90 -4.77
C GLU A 109 3.37 -9.44 -3.33
N TRP A 110 3.74 -8.62 -2.34
CA TRP A 110 3.64 -9.01 -0.92
C TRP A 110 2.23 -8.97 -0.35
N ARG A 111 1.30 -8.18 -0.90
CA ARG A 111 -0.08 -8.19 -0.39
C ARG A 111 -0.74 -9.56 -0.56
N LEU A 112 -0.34 -10.31 -1.58
CA LEU A 112 -0.88 -11.66 -1.84
C LEU A 112 -0.34 -12.69 -0.83
N SER A 113 0.84 -12.49 -0.25
CA SER A 113 1.42 -13.41 0.73
C SER A 113 0.99 -13.18 2.18
N ILE A 114 0.31 -12.05 2.47
CA ILE A 114 -0.29 -11.73 3.78
C ILE A 114 -1.78 -12.09 3.86
N SER A 115 -2.36 -12.68 2.81
CA SER A 115 -3.61 -13.42 2.99
C SER A 115 -3.30 -14.58 3.93
N PRO A 116 -4.02 -14.74 5.05
CA PRO A 116 -3.85 -15.92 5.87
C PRO A 116 -4.19 -17.11 4.97
N SER A 117 -3.21 -18.00 4.78
CA SER A 117 -3.52 -19.39 4.49
C SER A 117 -4.50 -19.85 5.56
N THR A 118 -5.71 -20.21 5.13
CA THR A 118 -6.56 -21.15 5.88
C THR A 118 -5.73 -22.28 6.46
#